data_AF-A0A1E4S685-F1
#
_entry.id   AF-A0A1E4S685-F1
#
_cell.length_a   1.000
_cell.length_b   1.000
_cell.length_c   1.000
_cell.angle_alpha   90.00
_cell.angle_beta   90.00
_cell.angle_gamma   90.00
#
_symmetry.space_group_name_H-M   'P 1'
#
loop_
_entity.id
_entity.type
_entity.pdbx_description
1 polymer ?
#
loop_
_entity_poly.entity_id
_entity_poly.type
_entity_poly.pdbx_seq_one_letter_code
_entity_poly.pdbx_strand_id
1 'polypeptide(L)'
;MLRGLQGQRACSVARQFSVLAPLRGPNDDLARVAEQRERAQSKEASRKAELRKMARKRAEARANPERSQYYMDIEQALRYLRAAEVGRSPEEAVISITTSVVAAKGNPRLSGSIAFPKALKETRILVFTSVEEQKQLALGQGASLVGGAELVEKIKQGELELQFDRAFATPEMVPQLNQLARTLGPRGLMPTVKKGTVSEDVAQLIREVSGSIPFRQKTDQISLAVGRVNFSDNEIIRNVIAARHALEKAISEQKVKRQSILGQTVIQSTHGPGMVINVK
;
A
#
# COMPACT_ATOMS: atom_id res chain seq x y z
N MET A 1 26.13 -20.30 -82.05
CA MET A 1 26.68 -19.29 -82.97
C MET A 1 26.99 -18.02 -82.19
N LEU A 2 28.27 -17.60 -82.18
CA LEU A 2 28.82 -16.22 -82.10
C LEU A 2 28.38 -15.30 -80.92
N ARG A 3 29.32 -14.95 -80.00
CA ARG A 3 30.04 -13.65 -79.86
C ARG A 3 29.09 -12.46 -79.60
N GLY A 4 29.29 -11.55 -78.65
CA GLY A 4 30.39 -11.18 -77.76
C GLY A 4 29.93 -10.01 -76.87
N LEU A 5 30.56 -9.82 -75.70
CA LEU A 5 31.39 -8.65 -75.37
C LEU A 5 30.69 -7.43 -74.73
N GLN A 6 31.29 -7.02 -73.60
CA GLN A 6 31.37 -5.68 -72.98
C GLN A 6 30.36 -5.31 -71.88
N GLY A 7 30.93 -4.97 -70.71
CA GLY A 7 30.31 -4.02 -69.79
C GLY A 7 30.31 -4.36 -68.30
N GLN A 8 31.45 -4.72 -67.70
CA GLN A 8 31.60 -4.67 -66.24
C GLN A 8 31.39 -3.24 -65.73
N ARG A 9 30.48 -3.01 -64.77
CA ARG A 9 30.66 -2.09 -63.63
C ARG A 9 29.78 -2.54 -62.45
N ALA A 10 30.39 -3.32 -61.55
CA ALA A 10 29.90 -3.47 -60.19
C ALA A 10 30.11 -2.15 -59.45
N CYS A 11 29.04 -1.46 -59.06
CA CYS A 11 29.12 -0.39 -58.07
C CYS A 11 28.89 -1.00 -56.69
N SER A 12 29.99 -1.39 -56.06
CA SER A 12 30.06 -1.60 -54.63
C SER A 12 29.76 -0.28 -53.92
N VAL A 13 28.60 -0.17 -53.30
CA VAL A 13 28.34 0.90 -52.33
C VAL A 13 29.18 0.59 -51.10
N ALA A 14 30.41 1.08 -51.13
CA ALA A 14 31.29 1.11 -49.99
C ALA A 14 30.56 1.86 -48.86
N ARG A 15 30.27 1.14 -47.76
CA ARG A 15 30.07 1.77 -46.46
C ARG A 15 31.33 2.58 -46.19
N GLN A 16 31.27 3.88 -46.47
CA GLN A 16 32.23 4.83 -45.94
C GLN A 16 32.06 4.77 -44.43
N PHE A 17 32.88 3.96 -43.78
CA PHE A 17 33.27 4.22 -42.41
C PHE A 17 33.95 5.58 -42.42
N SER A 18 33.19 6.64 -42.14
CA SER A 18 33.78 7.91 -41.72
C SER A 18 34.35 7.67 -40.32
N VAL A 19 35.54 7.08 -40.29
CA VAL A 19 36.39 7.00 -39.10
C VAL A 19 37.01 8.39 -38.89
N LEU A 20 36.17 9.37 -38.63
CA LEU A 20 36.57 10.58 -37.92
C LEU A 20 35.72 10.59 -36.64
N ALA A 21 36.05 9.65 -35.75
CA ALA A 21 35.91 9.99 -34.34
C ALA A 21 36.74 11.28 -34.17
N PRO A 22 36.17 12.37 -33.61
CA PRO A 22 36.97 13.56 -33.32
C PRO A 22 38.18 13.07 -32.55
N LEU A 23 39.39 13.36 -33.02
CA LEU A 23 40.64 12.98 -32.37
C LEU A 23 40.57 13.50 -30.94
N ARG A 24 40.18 12.61 -30.01
CA ARG A 24 40.06 12.94 -28.60
C ARG A 24 41.46 13.23 -28.12
N GLY A 25 41.65 14.46 -27.64
CA GLY A 25 42.90 14.80 -26.98
C GLY A 25 43.01 13.97 -25.70
N PRO A 26 44.23 13.60 -25.27
CA PRO A 26 44.45 12.94 -23.98
C PRO A 26 43.84 13.71 -22.79
N ASN A 27 43.60 15.02 -22.95
CA ASN A 27 42.93 15.88 -21.98
C ASN A 27 41.40 15.60 -21.84
N ASP A 28 40.71 15.18 -22.90
CA ASP A 28 39.26 14.91 -22.86
C ASP A 28 38.94 13.61 -22.11
N ASP A 29 39.84 12.62 -22.19
CA ASP A 29 39.70 11.36 -21.45
C ASP A 29 40.04 11.55 -19.96
N LEU A 30 41.01 12.41 -19.63
CA LEU A 30 41.30 12.80 -18.25
C LEU A 30 40.14 13.58 -17.62
N ALA A 31 39.52 14.51 -18.35
CA ALA A 31 38.33 15.24 -17.89
C ALA A 31 37.16 14.29 -17.60
N ARG A 32 36.92 13.29 -18.46
CA ARG A 32 35.89 12.27 -18.23
C ARG A 32 36.19 11.36 -17.06
N VAL A 33 37.45 10.97 -16.87
CA VAL A 33 37.89 10.19 -15.70
C VAL A 33 37.73 11.02 -14.43
N ALA A 34 38.01 12.32 -14.46
CA ALA A 34 37.76 13.24 -13.35
C ALA A 34 36.26 13.36 -13.03
N GLU A 35 35.41 13.61 -14.03
CA GLU A 35 33.95 13.64 -13.86
C GLU A 35 33.39 12.32 -13.33
N GLN A 36 33.91 11.18 -13.79
CA GLN A 36 33.51 9.86 -13.30
C GLN A 36 33.93 9.65 -11.84
N ARG A 37 35.12 10.12 -11.44
CA ARG A 37 35.59 10.10 -10.05
C ARG A 37 34.73 11.00 -9.17
N GLU A 38 34.37 12.20 -9.61
CA GLU A 38 33.47 13.10 -8.89
C GLU A 38 32.05 12.53 -8.76
N ARG A 39 31.53 11.89 -9.81
CA ARG A 39 30.25 11.15 -9.76
C ARG A 39 30.31 9.94 -8.84
N ALA A 40 31.45 9.26 -8.74
CA ALA A 40 31.65 8.16 -7.80
C ALA A 40 31.74 8.70 -6.35
N GLN A 41 32.53 9.74 -6.11
CA GLN A 41 32.68 10.38 -4.81
C GLN A 41 31.36 10.98 -4.30
N SER A 42 30.58 11.62 -5.16
CA SER A 42 29.24 12.14 -4.81
C SER A 42 28.24 11.02 -4.51
N LYS A 43 28.31 9.88 -5.22
CA LYS A 43 27.50 8.68 -4.91
C LYS A 43 27.93 8.01 -3.60
N GLU A 44 29.22 8.00 -3.30
CA GLU A 44 29.75 7.46 -2.04
C GLU A 44 29.39 8.38 -0.86
N ALA A 45 29.49 9.68 -1.05
CA ALA A 45 29.07 10.68 -0.07
C ALA A 45 27.57 10.60 0.22
N SER A 46 26.73 10.49 -0.82
CA SER A 46 25.28 10.33 -0.66
C SER A 46 24.92 9.01 0.01
N ARG A 47 25.58 7.90 -0.35
CA ARG A 47 25.41 6.61 0.31
C ARG A 47 25.82 6.65 1.78
N LYS A 48 26.93 7.31 2.11
CA LYS A 48 27.40 7.47 3.49
C LYS A 48 26.43 8.34 4.31
N ALA A 49 25.90 9.41 3.73
CA ALA A 49 24.88 10.26 4.34
C ALA A 49 23.56 9.48 4.58
N GLU A 50 23.11 8.69 3.60
CA GLU A 50 21.95 7.81 3.73
C GLU A 50 22.14 6.79 4.86
N LEU A 51 23.29 6.13 4.94
CA LEU A 51 23.58 5.16 6.01
C LEU A 51 23.58 5.81 7.39
N ARG A 52 24.16 7.01 7.54
CA ARG A 52 24.11 7.79 8.79
C ARG A 52 22.68 8.16 9.15
N LYS A 53 21.87 8.61 8.18
CA LYS A 53 20.45 8.93 8.38
C LYS A 53 19.65 7.70 8.82
N MET A 54 19.88 6.55 8.20
CA MET A 54 19.22 5.29 8.57
C MET A 54 19.64 4.79 9.94
N ALA A 55 20.92 4.93 10.31
CA ALA A 55 21.40 4.60 11.65
C ALA A 55 20.73 5.46 12.72
N ARG A 56 20.62 6.78 12.48
CA ARG A 56 19.91 7.71 13.37
C ARG A 56 18.43 7.33 13.53
N LYS A 57 17.71 7.09 12.42
CA LYS A 57 16.30 6.65 12.47
C LYS A 57 16.11 5.35 13.25
N ARG A 58 17.03 4.39 13.13
CA ARG A 58 16.99 3.13 13.90
C ARG A 58 17.25 3.35 15.38
N ALA A 59 18.16 4.25 15.72
CA ALA A 59 18.40 4.60 17.11
C ALA A 59 17.18 5.30 17.72
N GLU A 60 16.55 6.23 16.99
CA GLU A 60 15.31 6.90 17.39
C GLU A 60 14.14 5.91 17.54
N ALA A 61 13.97 4.98 16.60
CA ALA A 61 12.93 3.94 16.69
C ALA A 61 13.10 2.99 17.88
N ARG A 62 14.34 2.78 18.35
CA ARG A 62 14.63 1.97 19.54
C ARG A 62 14.56 2.76 20.85
N ALA A 63 14.60 4.08 20.78
CA ALA A 63 14.53 4.94 21.96
C ALA A 63 13.19 4.75 22.69
N ASN A 64 13.20 4.99 23.99
CA ASN A 64 11.97 4.94 24.78
C ASN A 64 11.06 6.11 24.36
N PRO A 65 9.76 5.86 24.11
CA PRO A 65 8.81 6.89 23.69
C PRO A 65 8.64 8.00 24.73
N GLU A 66 8.86 7.69 26.01
CA GLU A 66 8.88 8.62 27.15
C GLU A 66 9.91 9.75 27.03
N ARG A 67 10.92 9.59 26.19
CA ARG A 67 11.90 10.67 25.94
C ARG A 67 11.31 11.82 25.12
N SER A 68 10.15 11.63 24.49
CA SER A 68 9.50 12.67 23.72
C SER A 68 8.67 13.59 24.62
N GLN A 69 8.74 14.89 24.38
CA GLN A 69 7.95 15.90 25.13
C GLN A 69 6.44 15.73 24.93
N TYR A 70 6.03 15.11 23.83
CA TYR A 70 4.63 14.85 23.48
C TYR A 70 4.13 13.48 23.97
N TYR A 71 4.90 12.83 24.84
CA TYR A 71 4.52 11.56 25.44
C TYR A 71 3.36 11.76 26.41
N MET A 72 2.30 10.97 26.23
CA MET A 72 1.20 10.85 27.19
C MET A 72 0.73 9.41 27.29
N ASP A 73 0.14 9.07 28.44
CA ASP A 73 -0.56 7.80 28.61
C ASP A 73 -1.78 7.75 27.68
N ILE A 74 -2.14 6.54 27.23
CA ILE A 74 -3.20 6.36 26.23
C ILE A 74 -4.52 6.97 26.70
N GLU A 75 -4.90 6.76 27.96
CA GLU A 75 -6.13 7.30 28.53
C GLU A 75 -6.15 8.84 28.56
N GLN A 76 -5.03 9.45 28.96
CA GLN A 76 -4.90 10.90 28.97
C GLN A 76 -4.95 11.47 27.55
N ALA A 77 -4.24 10.83 26.61
CA ALA A 77 -4.25 11.21 25.21
C ALA A 77 -5.68 11.17 24.63
N LEU A 78 -6.44 10.10 24.89
CA LEU A 78 -7.84 10.00 24.43
C LEU A 78 -8.72 11.12 25.00
N ARG A 79 -8.54 11.49 26.27
CA ARG A 79 -9.26 12.61 26.87
C ARG A 79 -8.97 13.94 26.16
N TYR A 80 -7.70 14.24 25.86
CA TYR A 80 -7.32 15.45 25.14
C TYR A 80 -7.82 15.43 23.69
N LEU A 81 -7.76 14.29 23.01
CA LEU A 81 -8.27 14.15 21.65
C LEU A 81 -9.78 14.37 21.59
N ARG A 82 -10.55 13.82 22.55
CA ARG A 82 -12.00 14.10 22.63
C ARG A 82 -12.28 15.56 22.91
N ALA A 83 -11.51 16.20 23.79
CA ALA A 83 -11.65 17.63 24.07
C ALA A 83 -11.37 18.49 22.84
N ALA A 84 -10.43 18.09 21.98
CA ALA A 84 -10.10 18.80 20.74
C ALA A 84 -11.21 18.69 19.67
N GLU A 85 -12.04 17.66 19.71
CA GLU A 85 -13.13 17.43 18.74
C GLU A 85 -14.49 17.97 19.21
N VAL A 86 -14.55 18.67 20.37
CA VAL A 86 -15.78 19.28 20.87
C VAL A 86 -16.32 20.29 19.84
N GLY A 87 -17.61 20.17 19.52
CA GLY A 87 -18.28 21.01 18.53
C GLY A 87 -18.29 20.45 17.10
N ARG A 88 -17.73 19.26 16.87
CA ARG A 88 -17.82 18.52 15.59
C ARG A 88 -18.78 17.33 15.69
N SER A 89 -19.23 16.83 14.54
CA SER A 89 -20.02 15.60 14.50
C SER A 89 -19.15 14.44 14.97
N PRO A 90 -19.55 13.72 16.02
CA PRO A 90 -18.71 12.67 16.59
C PRO A 90 -18.70 11.39 15.72
N GLU A 91 -19.53 11.34 14.68
CA GLU A 91 -19.52 10.29 13.67
C GLU A 91 -18.46 10.50 12.60
N GLU A 92 -18.10 11.76 12.32
CA GLU A 92 -17.10 12.13 11.31
C GLU A 92 -15.68 12.10 11.86
N ALA A 93 -15.51 12.44 13.14
CA ALA A 93 -14.19 12.49 13.76
C ALA A 93 -13.62 11.08 14.00
N VAL A 94 -12.49 10.80 13.35
CA VAL A 94 -11.79 9.52 13.39
C VAL A 94 -10.51 9.66 14.20
N ILE A 95 -10.29 8.73 15.11
CA ILE A 95 -9.03 8.57 15.84
C ILE A 95 -8.16 7.59 15.05
N SER A 96 -6.98 8.07 14.67
CA SER A 96 -6.00 7.33 13.90
C SER A 96 -4.69 7.19 14.64
N ILE A 97 -3.98 6.12 14.31
CA ILE A 97 -2.64 5.86 14.81
C ILE A 97 -1.69 5.83 13.63
N THR A 98 -0.59 6.56 13.75
CA THR A 98 0.53 6.53 12.82
C THR A 98 1.74 5.92 13.52
N THR A 99 2.15 4.74 13.07
CA THR A 99 3.37 4.08 13.55
C THR A 99 4.48 4.24 12.53
N SER A 100 5.63 4.73 12.99
CA SER A 100 6.84 4.78 12.16
C SER A 100 7.44 3.38 12.00
N VAL A 101 7.89 3.07 10.78
CA VAL A 101 8.49 1.78 10.42
C VAL A 101 9.84 2.05 9.80
N VAL A 102 10.89 1.54 10.43
CA VAL A 102 12.26 1.66 9.92
C VAL A 102 12.66 0.33 9.29
N ALA A 103 12.48 0.23 7.99
CA ALA A 103 12.87 -0.92 7.18
C ALA A 103 14.34 -0.85 6.76
N ALA A 104 14.97 -2.00 6.48
CA ALA A 104 16.29 -2.01 5.84
C ALA A 104 16.17 -1.73 4.33
N LYS A 105 17.26 -1.29 3.71
CA LYS A 105 17.31 -1.07 2.25
C LYS A 105 17.06 -2.40 1.54
N GLY A 106 16.06 -2.42 0.64
CA GLY A 106 15.65 -3.61 -0.11
C GLY A 106 14.55 -4.45 0.56
N ASN A 107 14.06 -4.08 1.74
CA ASN A 107 12.92 -4.75 2.34
C ASN A 107 11.64 -4.40 1.59
N PRO A 108 10.73 -5.37 1.36
CA PRO A 108 9.40 -5.07 0.84
C PRO A 108 8.63 -4.20 1.84
N ARG A 109 7.75 -3.35 1.31
CA ARG A 109 6.84 -2.55 2.14
C ARG A 109 5.89 -3.46 2.90
N LEU A 110 5.63 -3.15 4.16
CA LEU A 110 4.64 -3.88 4.95
C LEU A 110 3.25 -3.69 4.35
N SER A 111 2.53 -4.80 4.21
CA SER A 111 1.15 -4.86 3.76
C SER A 111 0.47 -5.98 4.52
N GLY A 112 -0.76 -5.77 4.93
CA GLY A 112 -1.51 -6.77 5.67
C GLY A 112 -2.95 -6.34 5.88
N SER A 113 -3.65 -7.09 6.73
CA SER A 113 -5.03 -6.79 7.11
C SER A 113 -5.20 -7.01 8.61
N ILE A 114 -6.04 -6.19 9.26
CA ILE A 114 -6.23 -6.18 10.72
C ILE A 114 -7.71 -6.36 11.00
N ALA A 115 -8.08 -7.44 11.66
CA ALA A 115 -9.42 -7.59 12.22
C ALA A 115 -9.51 -6.84 13.55
N PHE A 116 -10.39 -5.85 13.63
CA PHE A 116 -10.64 -5.12 14.87
C PHE A 116 -11.77 -5.77 15.68
N PRO A 117 -11.63 -5.91 17.01
CA PRO A 117 -12.72 -6.32 17.89
C PRO A 117 -13.97 -5.44 17.76
N LYS A 118 -13.77 -4.12 17.63
CA LYS A 118 -14.85 -3.17 17.33
C LYS A 118 -14.60 -2.52 15.98
N ALA A 119 -15.47 -2.81 15.00
CA ALA A 119 -15.37 -2.24 13.66
C ALA A 119 -15.76 -0.75 13.64
N LEU A 120 -15.04 0.06 12.85
CA LEU A 120 -15.28 1.51 12.71
C LEU A 120 -16.52 1.84 11.86
N LYS A 121 -16.83 0.98 10.89
CA LYS A 121 -17.98 1.10 10.01
C LYS A 121 -18.40 -0.28 9.55
N GLU A 122 -19.67 -0.43 9.22
CA GLU A 122 -20.18 -1.62 8.57
C GLU A 122 -19.61 -1.70 7.16
N THR A 123 -18.86 -2.76 6.87
CA THR A 123 -18.27 -2.97 5.55
C THR A 123 -19.37 -3.41 4.59
N ARG A 124 -19.67 -2.58 3.59
CA ARG A 124 -20.61 -2.96 2.53
C ARG A 124 -19.91 -3.83 1.49
N ILE A 125 -20.37 -5.07 1.37
CA ILE A 125 -19.72 -6.11 0.56
C ILE A 125 -20.59 -6.42 -0.66
N LEU A 126 -19.95 -6.38 -1.83
CA LEU A 126 -20.52 -6.80 -3.11
C LEU A 126 -19.93 -8.16 -3.51
N VAL A 127 -20.76 -9.10 -3.96
CA VAL A 127 -20.29 -10.40 -4.46
C VAL A 127 -20.78 -10.63 -5.88
N PHE A 128 -19.84 -10.98 -6.77
CA PHE A 128 -20.12 -11.39 -8.13
C PHE A 128 -20.03 -12.91 -8.24
N THR A 129 -21.16 -13.56 -8.50
CA THR A 129 -21.21 -15.01 -8.72
C THR A 129 -22.37 -15.39 -9.64
N SER A 130 -22.12 -16.34 -10.55
CA SER A 130 -23.17 -16.99 -11.35
C SER A 130 -23.88 -18.10 -10.58
N VAL A 131 -23.17 -18.77 -9.66
CA VAL A 131 -23.63 -19.97 -8.95
C VAL A 131 -24.62 -19.62 -7.85
N GLU A 132 -25.83 -20.17 -7.90
CA GLU A 132 -26.92 -19.87 -6.95
C GLU A 132 -26.61 -20.25 -5.50
N GLU A 133 -25.95 -21.39 -5.28
CA GLU A 133 -25.54 -21.82 -3.94
C GLU A 133 -24.63 -20.79 -3.26
N GLN A 134 -23.63 -20.29 -3.99
CA GLN A 134 -22.73 -19.24 -3.50
C GLN A 134 -23.46 -17.91 -3.29
N LYS A 135 -24.55 -17.63 -4.03
CA LYS A 135 -25.38 -16.44 -3.78
C LYS A 135 -26.04 -16.50 -2.42
N GLN A 136 -26.68 -17.62 -2.10
CA GLN A 136 -27.37 -17.81 -0.82
C GLN A 136 -26.39 -17.80 0.35
N LEU A 137 -25.26 -18.49 0.21
CA LEU A 137 -24.21 -18.51 1.23
C LEU A 137 -23.63 -17.12 1.48
N ALA A 138 -23.36 -16.33 0.43
CA ALA A 138 -22.86 -14.97 0.56
C ALA A 138 -23.86 -14.05 1.27
N LEU A 139 -25.14 -14.12 0.91
CA LEU A 139 -26.21 -13.36 1.58
C LEU A 139 -26.31 -13.74 3.07
N GLY A 140 -26.24 -15.04 3.39
CA GLY A 140 -26.25 -15.52 4.76
C GLY A 140 -25.04 -15.11 5.60
N GLN A 141 -23.92 -14.72 4.97
CA GLN A 141 -22.72 -14.20 5.64
C GLN A 141 -22.66 -12.67 5.73
N GLY A 142 -23.72 -11.96 5.34
CA GLY A 142 -23.80 -10.51 5.43
C GLY A 142 -23.27 -9.76 4.21
N ALA A 143 -23.25 -10.39 3.02
CA ALA A 143 -23.07 -9.65 1.78
C ALA A 143 -24.25 -8.70 1.56
N SER A 144 -23.97 -7.43 1.29
CA SER A 144 -25.01 -6.41 1.10
C SER A 144 -25.74 -6.57 -0.24
N LEU A 145 -25.01 -6.99 -1.26
CA LEU A 145 -25.56 -7.24 -2.58
C LEU A 145 -24.79 -8.37 -3.26
N VAL A 146 -25.53 -9.28 -3.90
CA VAL A 146 -24.97 -10.41 -4.64
C VAL A 146 -25.61 -10.47 -6.01
N GLY A 147 -24.82 -10.69 -7.07
CA GLY A 147 -25.37 -10.82 -8.41
C GLY A 147 -24.42 -11.44 -9.42
N GLY A 148 -25.00 -11.84 -10.56
CA GLY A 148 -24.30 -12.40 -11.72
C GLY A 148 -24.13 -11.35 -12.83
N ALA A 149 -24.34 -11.77 -14.08
CA ALA A 149 -24.20 -10.92 -15.26
C ALA A 149 -25.12 -9.68 -15.26
N GLU A 150 -26.36 -9.81 -14.76
CA GLU A 150 -27.33 -8.70 -14.70
C GLU A 150 -26.83 -7.52 -13.84
N LEU A 151 -26.13 -7.82 -12.74
CA LEU A 151 -25.58 -6.80 -11.86
C LEU A 151 -24.41 -6.08 -12.55
N VAL A 152 -23.62 -6.81 -13.34
CA VAL A 152 -22.54 -6.24 -14.15
C VAL A 152 -23.08 -5.21 -15.15
N GLU A 153 -24.21 -5.51 -15.80
CA GLU A 153 -24.85 -4.59 -16.75
C GLU A 153 -25.41 -3.34 -16.06
N LYS A 154 -26.09 -3.49 -14.92
CA LYS A 154 -26.60 -2.35 -14.13
C LYS A 154 -25.49 -1.42 -13.64
N ILE A 155 -24.36 -1.97 -13.18
CA ILE A 155 -23.20 -1.16 -12.80
C ILE A 155 -22.61 -0.43 -14.01
N LYS A 156 -22.57 -1.08 -15.18
CA LYS A 156 -22.06 -0.49 -16.41
C LYS A 156 -22.93 0.68 -16.89
N GLN A 157 -24.26 0.56 -16.73
CA GLN A 157 -25.23 1.61 -17.06
C GLN A 157 -25.24 2.76 -16.04
N GLY A 158 -24.61 2.56 -14.86
CA GLY A 158 -24.50 3.59 -13.82
C GLY A 158 -25.75 3.74 -12.96
N GLU A 159 -26.68 2.77 -13.01
CA GLU A 159 -27.93 2.79 -12.23
C GLU A 159 -27.70 2.54 -10.73
N LEU A 160 -26.57 1.92 -10.37
CA LEU A 160 -26.22 1.60 -9.00
C LEU A 160 -25.19 2.57 -8.45
N GLU A 161 -25.54 3.22 -7.34
CA GLU A 161 -24.56 3.93 -6.53
C GLU A 161 -23.58 2.94 -5.92
N LEU A 162 -22.35 2.95 -6.42
CA LEU A 162 -21.24 2.10 -5.96
C LEU A 162 -20.71 2.58 -4.58
N GLN A 163 -21.56 2.54 -3.56
CA GLN A 163 -21.20 2.81 -2.17
C GLN A 163 -20.71 1.53 -1.45
N PHE A 164 -20.02 0.64 -2.17
CA PHE A 164 -19.45 -0.59 -1.62
C PHE A 164 -17.99 -0.38 -1.27
N ASP A 165 -17.53 -1.06 -0.21
CA ASP A 165 -16.15 -0.98 0.27
C ASP A 165 -15.29 -2.12 -0.25
N ARG A 166 -15.90 -3.28 -0.50
CA ARG A 166 -15.22 -4.48 -0.98
C ARG A 166 -16.07 -5.23 -1.99
N ALA A 167 -15.39 -5.81 -2.98
CA ALA A 167 -16.02 -6.73 -3.91
C ALA A 167 -15.25 -8.06 -3.96
N PHE A 168 -16.00 -9.15 -4.02
CA PHE A 168 -15.50 -10.51 -4.23
C PHE A 168 -16.08 -11.09 -5.51
N ALA A 169 -15.37 -12.03 -6.11
CA ALA A 169 -15.85 -12.71 -7.32
C ALA A 169 -15.46 -14.19 -7.32
N THR A 170 -16.29 -15.00 -7.97
CA THR A 170 -15.90 -16.34 -8.40
C THR A 170 -15.06 -16.27 -9.68
N PRO A 171 -14.17 -17.25 -9.95
CA PRO A 171 -13.30 -17.24 -11.12
C PRO A 171 -14.07 -17.16 -12.45
N GLU A 172 -15.27 -17.73 -12.51
CA GLU A 172 -16.15 -17.71 -13.69
C GLU A 172 -16.60 -16.29 -14.09
N MET A 173 -16.77 -15.39 -13.12
CA MET A 173 -17.27 -14.03 -13.35
C MET A 173 -16.17 -13.04 -13.74
N VAL A 174 -14.90 -13.38 -13.51
CA VAL A 174 -13.74 -12.53 -13.84
C VAL A 174 -13.74 -12.02 -15.29
N PRO A 175 -13.99 -12.83 -16.34
CA PRO A 175 -14.02 -12.34 -17.72
C PRO A 175 -15.08 -11.26 -17.97
N GLN A 176 -16.25 -11.36 -17.33
CA GLN A 176 -17.32 -10.37 -17.46
C GLN A 176 -17.00 -9.06 -16.70
N LEU A 177 -16.28 -9.17 -15.58
CA LEU A 177 -15.84 -8.02 -14.78
C LEU A 177 -14.83 -7.11 -15.48
N ASN A 178 -14.15 -7.60 -16.52
CA ASN A 178 -13.23 -6.78 -17.32
C ASN A 178 -13.92 -5.55 -17.94
N GLN A 179 -15.21 -5.64 -18.25
CA GLN A 179 -15.99 -4.53 -18.77
C GLN A 179 -16.17 -3.40 -17.74
N LEU A 180 -16.14 -3.73 -16.45
CA LEU A 180 -16.28 -2.79 -15.34
C LEU A 180 -14.95 -2.20 -14.86
N ALA A 181 -13.82 -2.57 -15.50
CA ALA A 181 -12.49 -2.12 -15.08
C ALA A 181 -12.37 -0.58 -15.03
N ARG A 182 -13.03 0.14 -15.94
CA ARG A 182 -13.04 1.61 -15.96
C ARG A 182 -13.74 2.23 -14.74
N THR A 183 -14.79 1.57 -14.23
CA THR A 183 -15.61 2.08 -13.13
C THR A 183 -15.08 1.61 -11.77
N LEU A 184 -14.75 0.32 -11.63
CA LEU A 184 -14.28 -0.29 -10.38
C LEU A 184 -12.79 -0.08 -10.13
N GLY A 185 -11.99 0.14 -11.18
CA GLY A 185 -10.55 0.39 -11.12
C GLY A 185 -10.16 1.59 -10.27
N PRO A 186 -10.62 2.83 -10.56
CA PRO A 186 -10.24 4.01 -9.80
C PRO A 186 -10.69 3.95 -8.33
N ARG A 187 -11.78 3.23 -8.04
CA ARG A 187 -12.28 3.01 -6.68
C ARG A 187 -11.55 1.90 -5.91
N GLY A 188 -10.69 1.14 -6.57
CA GLY A 188 -9.94 0.05 -5.96
C GLY A 188 -10.78 -1.19 -5.61
N LEU A 189 -12.03 -1.25 -6.07
CA LEU A 189 -12.99 -2.32 -5.79
C LEU A 189 -12.84 -3.52 -6.73
N MET A 190 -12.02 -3.43 -7.77
CA MET A 190 -11.85 -4.52 -8.73
C MET A 190 -11.28 -5.79 -8.07
N PRO A 191 -11.99 -6.93 -8.15
CA PRO A 191 -11.49 -8.20 -7.64
C PRO A 191 -10.28 -8.67 -8.46
N THR A 192 -9.24 -9.18 -7.77
CA THR A 192 -8.03 -9.71 -8.44
C THR A 192 -7.51 -10.94 -7.70
N VAL A 193 -7.05 -11.94 -8.45
CA VAL A 193 -6.45 -13.17 -7.88
C VAL A 193 -5.25 -12.85 -6.98
N LYS A 194 -4.44 -11.86 -7.36
CA LYS A 194 -3.28 -11.42 -6.56
C LYS A 194 -3.64 -10.88 -5.18
N LYS A 195 -4.85 -10.32 -5.02
CA LYS A 195 -5.34 -9.84 -3.73
C LYS A 195 -6.09 -10.92 -2.94
N GLY A 196 -6.27 -12.13 -3.51
CA GLY A 196 -7.05 -13.20 -2.89
C GLY A 196 -8.55 -12.91 -2.81
N THR A 197 -9.05 -11.90 -3.54
CA THR A 197 -10.49 -11.54 -3.55
C THR A 197 -11.29 -12.32 -4.60
N VAL A 198 -10.63 -13.26 -5.29
CA VAL A 198 -11.23 -14.18 -6.25
C VAL A 198 -11.02 -15.58 -5.70
N SER A 199 -12.10 -16.26 -5.36
CA SER A 199 -12.08 -17.64 -4.85
C SER A 199 -13.41 -18.32 -5.17
N GLU A 200 -13.39 -19.65 -5.12
CA GLU A 200 -14.59 -20.49 -5.21
C GLU A 200 -15.41 -20.39 -3.90
N ASP A 201 -14.72 -20.35 -2.76
CA ASP A 201 -15.33 -20.24 -1.43
C ASP A 201 -15.50 -18.78 -0.97
N VAL A 202 -16.53 -18.11 -1.50
CA VAL A 202 -16.77 -16.69 -1.19
C VAL A 202 -17.23 -16.49 0.26
N ALA A 203 -18.00 -17.43 0.82
CA ALA A 203 -18.55 -17.33 2.17
C ALA A 203 -17.46 -17.27 3.26
N GLN A 204 -16.39 -18.07 3.13
CA GLN A 204 -15.28 -18.07 4.07
C GLN A 204 -14.50 -16.75 3.99
N LEU A 205 -14.23 -16.28 2.76
CA LEU A 205 -13.58 -14.99 2.55
C LEU A 205 -14.37 -13.84 3.14
N ILE A 206 -15.71 -13.85 3.00
CA ILE A 206 -16.55 -12.80 3.59
C ILE A 206 -16.38 -12.79 5.11
N ARG A 207 -16.37 -13.94 5.78
CA ARG A 207 -16.17 -14.00 7.24
C ARG A 207 -14.84 -13.42 7.67
N GLU A 208 -13.74 -13.86 7.04
CA GLU A 208 -12.39 -13.40 7.39
C GLU A 208 -12.18 -11.91 7.12
N VAL A 209 -12.80 -11.43 6.04
CA VAL A 209 -12.61 -10.07 5.58
C VAL A 209 -13.64 -9.12 6.19
N SER A 210 -14.77 -9.62 6.70
CA SER A 210 -15.73 -8.82 7.47
C SER A 210 -15.03 -8.18 8.67
N GLY A 211 -15.10 -6.85 8.79
CA GLY A 211 -14.41 -6.10 9.85
C GLY A 211 -12.89 -5.97 9.73
N SER A 212 -12.23 -6.61 8.75
CA SER A 212 -10.79 -6.46 8.55
C SER A 212 -10.47 -5.14 7.84
N ILE A 213 -9.46 -4.38 8.28
CA ILE A 213 -9.02 -3.15 7.62
C ILE A 213 -7.65 -3.42 6.96
N PRO A 214 -7.51 -3.17 5.65
CA PRO A 214 -6.25 -3.40 4.97
C PRO A 214 -5.31 -2.23 5.28
N PHE A 215 -4.04 -2.54 5.48
CA PHE A 215 -3.03 -1.53 5.70
C PHE A 215 -1.85 -1.71 4.77
N ARG A 216 -1.26 -0.59 4.38
CA ARG A 216 -0.11 -0.53 3.50
C ARG A 216 0.83 0.56 3.98
N GLN A 217 2.10 0.23 4.07
CA GLN A 217 3.14 1.19 4.40
C GLN A 217 3.28 2.26 3.32
N LYS A 218 3.08 3.52 3.74
CA LYS A 218 3.33 4.71 2.94
C LYS A 218 4.66 5.31 3.39
N THR A 219 5.67 5.25 2.53
CA THR A 219 7.02 5.72 2.85
C THR A 219 7.57 4.93 4.05
N ASP A 220 7.78 5.59 5.21
CA ASP A 220 8.32 5.00 6.44
C ASP A 220 7.27 4.95 7.56
N GLN A 221 5.99 5.07 7.24
CA GLN A 221 4.91 5.08 8.25
C GLN A 221 3.70 4.28 7.81
N ILE A 222 2.97 3.76 8.80
CA ILE A 222 1.68 3.10 8.62
C ILE A 222 0.66 3.91 9.42
N SER A 223 -0.37 4.39 8.73
CA SER A 223 -1.50 5.09 9.34
C SER A 223 -2.71 4.17 9.32
N LEU A 224 -3.35 4.02 10.47
CA LEU A 224 -4.51 3.16 10.69
C LEU A 224 -5.60 3.97 11.39
N ALA A 225 -6.84 3.82 10.95
CA ALA A 225 -7.98 4.30 11.72
C ALA A 225 -8.35 3.25 12.76
N VAL A 226 -8.41 3.64 14.03
CA VAL A 226 -8.56 2.71 15.17
C VAL A 226 -9.92 2.83 15.84
N GLY A 227 -10.53 4.02 15.78
CA GLY A 227 -11.86 4.23 16.34
C GLY A 227 -12.47 5.54 15.88
N ARG A 228 -13.74 5.74 16.25
CA ARG A 228 -14.40 7.04 16.21
C ARG A 228 -14.34 7.68 17.60
N VAL A 229 -14.57 8.97 17.68
CA VAL A 229 -14.66 9.70 18.97
C VAL A 229 -15.73 9.12 19.89
N ASN A 230 -16.82 8.58 19.32
CA ASN A 230 -17.93 7.93 20.02
C ASN A 230 -17.59 6.60 20.72
N PHE A 231 -16.44 5.98 20.44
CA PHE A 231 -16.11 4.69 21.05
C PHE A 231 -15.68 4.87 22.50
N SER A 232 -15.88 3.85 23.32
CA SER A 232 -15.36 3.84 24.70
C SER A 232 -13.82 3.79 24.70
N ASP A 233 -13.19 4.34 25.74
CA ASP A 233 -11.73 4.28 25.91
C ASP A 233 -11.22 2.84 25.88
N ASN A 234 -11.94 1.92 26.52
CA ASN A 234 -11.61 0.49 26.54
C ASN A 234 -11.67 -0.14 25.14
N GLU A 235 -12.65 0.25 24.33
CA GLU A 235 -12.78 -0.27 22.95
C GLU A 235 -11.63 0.23 22.08
N ILE A 236 -11.28 1.51 22.22
CA ILE A 236 -10.16 2.09 21.47
C ILE A 236 -8.85 1.41 21.88
N ILE A 237 -8.56 1.27 23.18
CA ILE A 237 -7.35 0.61 23.68
C ILE A 237 -7.24 -0.82 23.14
N ARG A 238 -8.33 -1.60 23.17
CA ARG A 238 -8.34 -2.96 22.59
C ARG A 238 -8.03 -2.95 21.10
N ASN A 239 -8.57 -2.00 20.34
CA ASN A 239 -8.26 -1.84 18.93
C ASN A 239 -6.79 -1.42 18.71
N VAL A 240 -6.22 -0.55 19.55
CA VAL A 240 -4.79 -0.18 19.50
C VAL A 240 -3.90 -1.41 19.69
N ILE A 241 -4.20 -2.25 20.69
CA ILE A 241 -3.46 -3.48 20.98
C ILE A 241 -3.57 -4.47 19.80
N ALA A 242 -4.77 -4.64 19.25
CA ALA A 242 -4.99 -5.50 18.08
C ALA A 242 -4.19 -5.01 16.87
N ALA A 243 -4.15 -3.69 16.61
CA ALA A 243 -3.36 -3.11 15.55
C ALA A 243 -1.86 -3.37 15.74
N ARG A 244 -1.36 -3.20 16.97
CA ARG A 244 0.06 -3.45 17.29
C ARG A 244 0.44 -4.90 17.03
N HIS A 245 -0.34 -5.84 17.54
CA HIS A 245 -0.09 -7.28 17.36
C HIS A 245 -0.11 -7.69 15.89
N ALA A 246 -1.03 -7.12 15.10
CA ALA A 246 -1.08 -7.38 13.66
C ALA A 246 0.13 -6.81 12.90
N LEU A 247 0.64 -5.64 13.31
CA LEU A 247 1.88 -5.07 12.74
C LEU A 247 3.11 -5.93 13.05
N GLU A 248 3.21 -6.48 14.26
CA GLU A 248 4.30 -7.38 14.66
C GLU A 248 4.26 -8.71 13.90
N LYS A 249 3.06 -9.27 13.70
CA LYS A 249 2.86 -10.43 12.84
C LYS A 249 3.29 -10.16 11.41
N ALA A 250 2.84 -9.05 10.83
CA ALA A 250 3.21 -8.67 9.47
C ALA A 250 4.73 -8.47 9.29
N ILE A 251 5.44 -7.98 10.31
CA ILE A 251 6.91 -7.89 10.29
C ILE A 251 7.56 -9.28 10.36
N SER A 252 7.03 -10.17 11.19
CA SER A 252 7.56 -11.52 11.37
C SER A 252 7.36 -12.39 10.12
N GLU A 253 6.27 -12.19 9.39
CA GLU A 253 5.98 -12.86 8.11
C GLU A 253 6.94 -12.46 6.98
N GLN A 254 7.61 -11.30 7.10
CA GLN A 254 8.62 -10.90 6.13
C GLN A 254 9.88 -11.76 6.28
N LYS A 255 10.10 -12.68 5.34
CA LYS A 255 11.30 -13.52 5.22
C LYS A 255 12.52 -12.68 4.78
N VAL A 256 13.05 -11.84 5.67
CA VAL A 256 14.16 -10.92 5.38
C VAL A 256 15.25 -11.01 6.44
N LYS A 257 16.53 -10.93 6.02
CA LYS A 257 17.72 -11.01 6.90
C LYS A 257 17.73 -9.98 8.03
N ARG A 258 17.14 -8.80 7.81
CA ARG A 258 16.99 -7.74 8.82
C ARG A 258 15.54 -7.32 8.86
N GLN A 259 14.86 -7.68 9.94
CA GLN A 259 13.46 -7.30 10.17
C GLN A 259 13.31 -5.78 10.26
N SER A 260 12.14 -5.32 9.82
CA SER A 260 11.73 -3.93 9.98
C SER A 260 11.45 -3.67 11.46
N ILE A 261 11.79 -2.48 11.95
CA ILE A 261 11.58 -2.10 13.36
C ILE A 261 10.40 -1.15 13.43
N LEU A 262 9.45 -1.43 14.32
CA LEU A 262 8.40 -0.47 14.69
C LEU A 262 9.01 0.58 15.61
N GLY A 263 8.94 1.83 15.18
CA GLY A 263 9.36 2.97 15.98
C GLY A 263 8.21 3.55 16.79
N GLN A 264 8.28 4.87 16.96
CA GLN A 264 7.30 5.64 17.72
C GLN A 264 5.91 5.56 17.09
N THR A 265 4.91 5.48 17.96
CA THR A 265 3.49 5.44 17.61
C THR A 265 2.84 6.73 18.08
N VAL A 266 2.16 7.42 17.16
CA VAL A 266 1.47 8.68 17.41
C VAL A 266 -0.02 8.47 17.23
N ILE A 267 -0.81 8.84 18.23
CA ILE A 267 -2.27 8.88 18.16
C ILE A 267 -2.73 10.31 17.85
N GLN A 268 -3.69 10.44 16.95
CA GLN A 268 -4.21 11.74 16.53
C GLN A 268 -5.69 11.60 16.17
N SER A 269 -6.46 12.66 16.34
CA SER A 269 -7.81 12.77 15.79
C SER A 269 -7.79 13.51 14.45
N THR A 270 -8.95 13.69 13.82
CA THR A 270 -9.05 14.35 12.51
C THR A 270 -8.64 15.82 12.56
N HIS A 271 -8.98 16.52 13.64
CA HIS A 271 -8.70 17.95 13.83
C HIS A 271 -7.79 18.24 15.04
N GLY A 272 -7.42 17.21 15.80
CA GLY A 272 -6.63 17.34 17.02
C GLY A 272 -5.13 17.15 16.79
N PRO A 273 -4.31 17.52 17.78
CA PRO A 273 -2.87 17.34 17.71
C PRO A 273 -2.47 15.87 17.81
N GLY A 274 -1.29 15.54 17.26
CA GLY A 274 -0.70 14.21 17.39
C GLY A 274 0.06 14.06 18.70
N MET A 275 -0.22 12.99 19.43
CA MET A 275 0.35 12.69 20.75
C MET A 275 1.10 11.37 20.69
N VAL A 276 2.23 11.27 21.36
CA VAL A 276 3.06 10.06 21.35
C VAL A 276 2.54 9.14 22.43
N ILE A 277 2.24 7.91 22.06
CA ILE A 277 1.80 6.87 23.00
C ILE A 277 2.82 5.73 23.06
N ASN A 278 2.89 5.11 24.23
CA ASN A 278 3.57 3.84 24.39
C ASN A 278 2.55 2.71 24.24
N VAL A 279 2.82 1.81 23.31
CA VAL A 279 2.02 0.59 23.06
C VAL A 279 2.92 -0.65 23.21
N LYS A 280 4.04 -0.50 23.94
CA LYS A 280 4.89 -1.63 24.34
C LYS A 280 4.26 -2.39 25.48
#